data_AF-A0A512JM91-F1
#
_entry.id   AF-A0A512JM91-F1
#
_cell.length_a   1.000
_cell.length_b   1.000
_cell.length_c   1.000
_cell.angle_alpha   90.00
_cell.angle_beta   90.00
_cell.angle_gamma   90.00
#
_symmetry.space_group_name_H-M   'P 1'
#
loop_
_entity.id
_entity.type
_entity.pdbx_description
1 polymer ?
#
loop_
_entity_poly.entity_id
_entity_poly.type
_entity_poly.pdbx_seq_one_letter_code
_entity_poly.pdbx_strand_id
1 'polypeptide(L)'
;MRADFLGGWTCHVEQGWYGHFSRKPTWLYANGVDLPALIWGPGEQRLHPVALERHGYAKARRIGMAAMIGGKRKTEIREATPPAFRDLLLSIAASAVPAPLAGGK
;
A
#
# COMPACT_ATOMS: atom_id res chain seq x y z
N MET A 1 13.10 7.95 -4.44
CA MET A 1 14.58 7.96 -4.50
C MET A 1 15.03 7.11 -5.69
N ARG A 2 16.17 7.43 -6.32
CA ARG A 2 16.78 6.55 -7.33
C ARG A 2 17.13 5.21 -6.66
N ALA A 3 16.68 4.11 -7.24
CA ALA A 3 16.86 2.77 -6.68
C ALA A 3 18.12 2.07 -7.19
N ASP A 4 18.50 2.33 -8.45
CA ASP A 4 19.57 1.63 -9.14
C ASP A 4 20.23 2.49 -10.24
N PHE A 5 21.20 1.91 -10.94
CA PHE A 5 21.90 2.56 -12.06
C PHE A 5 21.16 2.44 -13.41
N LEU A 6 20.07 1.69 -13.48
CA LEU A 6 19.28 1.40 -14.68
C LEU A 6 18.06 2.32 -14.82
N GLY A 7 17.98 3.37 -13.99
CA GLY A 7 16.89 4.36 -14.04
C GLY A 7 15.67 3.97 -13.19
N GLY A 8 15.79 2.94 -12.35
CA GLY A 8 14.74 2.54 -11.43
C GLY A 8 14.54 3.55 -10.29
N TRP A 9 13.29 3.68 -9.87
CA TRP A 9 12.85 4.49 -8.75
C TRP A 9 12.23 3.61 -7.68
N THR A 10 12.48 3.94 -6.41
CA THR A 10 11.82 3.30 -5.29
C THR A 10 11.27 4.31 -4.31
N CYS A 11 10.19 3.93 -3.65
CA CYS A 11 9.60 4.73 -2.60
C CYS A 11 8.81 3.87 -1.62
N HIS A 12 8.60 4.42 -0.42
CA HIS A 12 7.75 3.84 0.61
C HIS A 12 6.43 4.62 0.68
N VAL A 13 5.32 3.89 0.60
CA VAL A 13 3.96 4.42 0.77
C VAL A 13 3.16 3.52 1.70
N GLU A 14 2.08 4.04 2.27
CA GLU A 14 1.19 3.26 3.13
C GLU A 14 -0.18 3.09 2.46
N GLN A 15 -0.63 1.84 2.24
CA GLN A 15 -1.96 1.57 1.64
C GLN A 15 -3.10 2.10 2.51
N GLY A 16 -2.83 2.40 3.79
CA GLY A 16 -3.75 3.05 4.69
C GLY A 16 -4.26 4.40 4.18
N TRP A 17 -3.46 5.13 3.41
CA TRP A 17 -3.88 6.38 2.74
C TRP A 17 -4.90 6.15 1.62
N TYR A 18 -4.92 4.94 1.07
CA TYR A 18 -5.74 4.57 -0.08
C TYR A 18 -6.95 3.71 0.31
N GLY A 19 -7.24 3.59 1.61
CA GLY A 19 -8.43 2.91 2.14
C GLY A 19 -8.18 1.60 2.86
N HIS A 20 -6.92 1.17 3.02
CA HIS A 20 -6.64 -0.02 3.85
C HIS A 20 -6.92 0.29 5.32
N PHE A 21 -7.55 -0.63 6.07
CA PHE A 21 -7.94 -0.39 7.48
C PHE A 21 -6.75 -0.21 8.43
N SER A 22 -5.59 -0.75 8.07
CA SER A 22 -4.30 -0.52 8.73
C SER A 22 -3.31 0.15 7.77
N ARG A 23 -2.23 0.73 8.32
CA ARG A 23 -1.20 1.44 7.55
C ARG A 23 -0.69 0.65 6.32
N LYS A 24 -0.36 -0.63 6.51
CA LYS A 24 0.18 -1.54 5.47
C LYS A 24 1.30 -0.87 4.65
N PRO A 25 2.49 -0.69 5.26
CA PRO A 25 3.69 -0.22 4.58
C PRO A 25 3.96 -1.01 3.31
N THR A 26 4.19 -0.31 2.21
CA THR A 26 4.41 -0.90 0.89
C THR A 26 5.57 -0.19 0.23
N TRP A 27 6.55 -0.97 -0.22
CA TRP A 27 7.63 -0.48 -1.07
C TRP A 27 7.24 -0.66 -2.53
N LEU A 28 7.35 0.42 -3.29
CA LEU A 28 7.17 0.39 -4.74
C LEU A 28 8.53 0.49 -5.41
N TYR A 29 8.66 -0.23 -6.52
CA TYR A 29 9.75 -0.11 -7.47
C TYR A 29 9.14 0.10 -8.85
N ALA A 30 9.66 1.08 -9.60
CA ALA A 30 9.19 1.38 -10.94
C ALA A 30 10.34 1.83 -11.85
N ASN A 31 10.25 1.48 -13.12
CA ASN A 31 11.23 1.83 -14.15
C ASN A 31 10.49 2.06 -15.48
N GLY A 32 10.88 3.08 -16.25
CA GLY A 32 10.29 3.34 -17.57
C GLY A 32 8.81 3.74 -17.56
N VAL A 33 8.36 4.42 -16.50
CA VAL A 33 6.97 4.87 -16.28
C VAL A 33 6.93 6.34 -15.88
N ASP A 34 5.76 6.96 -15.99
CA ASP A 34 5.47 8.24 -15.36
C ASP A 34 5.30 8.06 -13.84
N LEU A 35 5.97 8.91 -13.07
CA LEU A 35 5.87 8.89 -11.61
C LEU A 35 4.74 9.83 -11.15
N PRO A 36 3.61 9.30 -10.63
CA PRO A 36 2.52 10.13 -10.17
C PRO A 36 2.87 10.81 -8.84
N ALA A 37 2.09 11.82 -8.47
CA ALA A 37 2.06 12.30 -7.10
C ALA A 37 1.53 11.21 -6.17
N LEU A 38 2.16 11.06 -5.00
CA LEU A 38 1.81 10.06 -3.99
C LEU A 38 1.54 10.73 -2.65
N ILE A 39 0.73 10.07 -1.82
CA ILE A 39 0.54 10.47 -0.42
C ILE A 39 1.68 9.88 0.41
N TRP A 40 2.48 10.77 1.00
CA TRP A 40 3.71 10.43 1.72
C TRP A 40 3.52 10.36 3.23
N GLY A 41 4.48 9.70 3.89
CA GLY A 41 4.56 9.64 5.35
C GLY A 41 3.60 8.63 5.97
N PRO A 42 3.76 8.39 7.29
CA PRO A 42 2.92 7.43 8.00
C PRO A 42 1.50 7.97 8.15
N GLY A 43 0.52 7.15 7.79
CA GLY A 43 -0.90 7.43 8.03
C GLY A 43 -1.25 7.40 9.51
N GLU A 44 -2.43 7.90 9.85
CA GLU A 44 -2.87 7.91 11.24
C GLU A 44 -3.01 6.49 11.83
N GLN A 45 -2.69 6.38 13.12
CA GLN A 45 -2.96 5.15 13.86
C GLN A 45 -4.47 5.01 14.05
N ARG A 46 -5.08 3.99 13.42
CA ARG A 46 -6.49 3.68 13.60
C ARG A 46 -6.67 2.69 14.76
N LEU A 47 -7.63 2.99 15.64
CA LEU A 47 -7.99 2.16 16.79
C LEU A 47 -9.43 1.68 16.63
N HIS A 48 -9.67 0.41 16.95
CA HIS A 48 -11.01 -0.14 16.90
C HIS A 48 -11.83 0.42 18.07
N PRO A 49 -12.99 1.07 17.85
CA PRO A 49 -13.74 1.74 18.93
C PRO A 49 -14.07 0.80 20.10
N VAL A 50 -14.56 -0.41 19.80
CA VAL A 50 -14.87 -1.42 20.82
C VAL A 50 -13.63 -1.88 21.60
N ALA A 51 -12.45 -1.94 20.97
CA ALA A 51 -11.23 -2.33 21.68
C ALA A 51 -10.71 -1.20 22.57
N LEU A 52 -10.88 0.05 22.12
CA LEU A 52 -10.52 1.24 22.88
C LEU A 52 -11.39 1.35 24.14
N GLU A 53 -12.71 1.17 24.00
CA GLU A 53 -13.66 1.19 25.10
C GLU A 53 -13.40 0.05 26.12
N ARG A 54 -13.20 -1.18 25.64
CA ARG A 54 -13.07 -2.36 26.52
C ARG A 54 -11.72 -2.51 27.20
N HIS A 55 -10.64 -2.06 26.55
CA HIS A 55 -9.28 -2.38 27.00
C HIS A 55 -8.38 -1.15 27.17
N GLY A 56 -8.90 0.04 26.90
CA GLY A 56 -8.14 1.29 26.96
C GLY A 56 -7.13 1.44 25.82
N TYR A 57 -6.56 2.64 25.74
CA TYR A 57 -5.69 3.07 24.65
C TYR A 57 -4.47 2.17 24.44
N ALA A 58 -3.77 1.80 25.52
CA ALA A 58 -2.52 1.04 25.43
C ALA A 58 -2.72 -0.33 24.78
N LYS A 59 -3.79 -1.05 25.13
CA LYS A 59 -4.10 -2.35 24.54
C LYS A 59 -4.68 -2.19 23.12
N ALA A 60 -5.58 -1.24 22.90
CA ALA A 60 -6.16 -0.99 21.58
C ALA A 60 -5.10 -0.64 20.53
N ARG A 61 -4.12 0.20 20.90
CA ARG A 61 -2.98 0.55 20.04
C ARG A 61 -2.12 -0.65 19.68
N ARG A 62 -1.86 -1.55 20.64
CA ARG A 62 -1.02 -2.74 20.43
C ARG A 62 -1.67 -3.75 19.48
N ILE A 63 -2.98 -3.99 19.63
CA ILE A 63 -3.68 -5.00 18.80
C ILE A 63 -4.02 -4.45 17.40
N GLY A 64 -4.26 -3.15 17.30
CA GLY A 64 -4.64 -2.48 16.05
C GLY A 64 -5.98 -2.94 15.47
N MET A 65 -6.31 -2.43 14.29
CA MET A 65 -7.57 -2.76 13.59
C MET A 65 -7.61 -4.21 13.10
N ALA A 66 -6.47 -4.76 12.66
CA ALA A 66 -6.39 -6.07 12.01
C ALA A 66 -6.80 -7.24 12.92
N ALA A 67 -6.53 -7.14 14.23
CA ALA A 67 -6.85 -8.18 15.20
C ALA A 67 -8.36 -8.39 15.38
N MET A 68 -9.17 -7.38 15.04
CA MET A 68 -10.62 -7.42 15.15
C MET A 68 -11.31 -7.92 13.87
N ILE A 69 -10.55 -8.13 12.79
CA ILE A 69 -11.06 -8.72 11.54
C ILE A 69 -11.05 -10.24 11.70
N GLY A 70 -12.20 -10.77 12.12
CA GLY A 70 -12.45 -12.20 12.29
C GLY A 70 -13.27 -12.83 11.16
N GLY A 71 -13.67 -14.08 11.34
CA GLY A 71 -14.54 -14.79 10.40
C GLY A 71 -13.80 -15.50 9.26
N LYS A 72 -14.57 -16.19 8.42
CA LYS A 72 -14.05 -17.07 7.35
C LYS A 72 -13.16 -16.33 6.33
N ARG A 73 -13.45 -15.06 6.06
CA ARG A 73 -12.80 -14.24 5.02
C ARG A 73 -11.71 -13.30 5.56
N LYS A 74 -11.26 -13.48 6.80
CA LYS A 74 -10.31 -12.56 7.44
C LYS A 74 -9.01 -12.37 6.66
N THR A 75 -8.50 -13.43 6.03
CA THR A 75 -7.26 -13.38 5.25
C THR A 75 -7.46 -12.54 3.99
N GLU A 76 -8.51 -12.82 3.22
CA GLU A 76 -8.89 -12.04 2.05
C GLU A 76 -9.00 -10.54 2.37
N ILE A 77 -9.70 -10.19 3.47
CA ILE A 77 -9.89 -8.80 3.87
C ILE A 77 -8.55 -8.14 4.22
N ARG A 78 -7.67 -8.85 4.94
CA ARG A 78 -6.36 -8.31 5.37
C ARG A 78 -5.37 -8.15 4.21
N GLU A 79 -5.47 -9.03 3.22
CA GLU A 79 -4.57 -9.03 2.07
C GLU A 79 -5.07 -8.14 0.94
N ALA A 80 -6.38 -7.83 0.91
CA ALA A 80 -7.00 -6.98 -0.09
C ALA A 80 -6.21 -5.68 -0.32
N THR A 81 -6.01 -5.39 -1.60
CA THR A 81 -5.50 -4.09 -2.05
C THR A 81 -6.69 -3.14 -2.16
N PRO A 82 -6.65 -1.96 -1.52
CA PRO A 82 -7.73 -1.00 -1.65
C PRO A 82 -7.95 -0.58 -3.11
N PRO A 83 -9.20 -0.36 -3.56
CA PRO A 83 -9.48 0.02 -4.94
C PRO A 83 -8.70 1.25 -5.42
N ALA A 84 -8.58 2.29 -4.58
CA ALA A 84 -7.82 3.50 -4.92
C ALA A 84 -6.31 3.21 -5.12
N PHE A 85 -5.73 2.28 -4.34
CA PHE A 85 -4.33 1.89 -4.53
C PHE A 85 -4.15 1.03 -5.79
N ARG A 86 -5.10 0.13 -6.06
CA ARG A 86 -5.13 -0.65 -7.31
C ARG A 86 -5.14 0.28 -8.52
N ASP A 87 -6.05 1.25 -8.55
CA ASP A 87 -6.23 2.14 -9.71
C ASP A 87 -4.98 3.01 -9.93
N LEU A 88 -4.32 3.44 -8.85
CA LEU A 88 -3.01 4.11 -8.90
C LEU A 88 -1.91 3.20 -9.49
N LEU A 89 -1.82 1.93 -9.05
CA LEU A 89 -0.84 1.00 -9.60
C LEU A 89 -1.09 0.72 -11.09
N LEU A 90 -2.36 0.61 -11.49
CA LEU A 90 -2.76 0.45 -12.88
C LEU A 90 -2.40 1.70 -13.72
N SER A 91 -2.57 2.91 -13.17
CA SER A 91 -2.16 4.13 -13.90
C SER A 91 -0.65 4.20 -14.12
N ILE A 92 0.15 3.78 -13.14
CA ILE A 92 1.61 3.68 -13.29
C ILE A 92 1.94 2.68 -14.40
N ALA A 93 1.36 1.48 -14.35
CA ALA A 93 1.61 0.44 -15.35
C ALA A 93 1.16 0.86 -16.76
N ALA A 94 0.05 1.60 -16.88
CA ALA A 94 -0.45 2.08 -18.17
C ALA A 94 0.46 3.12 -18.83
N SER A 95 1.28 3.83 -18.04
CA SER A 95 2.28 4.78 -18.56
C SER A 95 3.60 4.13 -19.01
N ALA A 96 3.73 2.81 -18.83
CA ALA A 96 4.96 2.12 -19.17
C ALA A 96 5.27 2.23 -20.66
N VAL A 97 6.46 2.76 -20.98
CA VAL A 97 6.96 2.74 -22.35
C VAL A 97 7.30 1.28 -22.67
N PRO A 98 6.77 0.70 -23.76
CA PRO A 98 7.15 -0.64 -24.16
C PRO A 98 8.66 -0.70 -24.33
N ALA A 99 9.31 -1.68 -23.71
CA ALA A 99 10.68 -1.99 -24.05
C ALA A 99 10.72 -2.23 -25.57
N PRO A 100 11.74 -1.71 -26.30
CA PRO A 100 11.92 -2.05 -27.69
C PRO A 100 11.83 -3.57 -27.80
N LEU A 101 10.91 -4.08 -28.63
CA LEU A 101 10.86 -5.51 -28.93
C LEU A 101 12.29 -5.91 -29.25
N ALA A 102 12.87 -6.83 -28.47
CA ALA A 102 14.21 -7.31 -28.72
C ALA A 102 14.22 -7.80 -30.17
N GLY A 103 14.84 -7.02 -31.05
CA GLY A 103 14.84 -7.28 -32.48
C GLY A 103 15.31 -8.71 -32.67
N GLY A 104 14.44 -9.53 -33.26
CA GLY A 104 14.78 -10.88 -33.65
C GLY A 104 16.06 -10.87 -34.47
N LYS A 105 16.92 -11.85 -34.21
CA LYS A 105 17.80 -12.34 -35.27
C LYS A 105 16.97 -13.21 -36.21
#